data_AF-A0A7C6V9P1-F1
#
_entry.id   AF-A0A7C6V9P1-F1
#
_cell.length_a   1.000
_cell.length_b   1.000
_cell.length_c   1.000
_cell.angle_alpha   90.00
_cell.angle_beta   90.00
_cell.angle_gamma   90.00
#
_symmetry.space_group_name_H-M   'P 1'
#
loop_
_entity.id
_entity.type
_entity.pdbx_description
1 polymer ?
#
loop_
_entity_poly.entity_id
_entity_poly.type
_entity_poly.pdbx_seq_one_letter_code
_entity_poly.pdbx_strand_id
1 'polypeptide(L)' 'LNHMEDVNVTYNPYSDIDRQKNSWSYNAIIRLTYFNIFVGGPDGTFGAEDYTTRGQMAALMDRITVYLGSSLVLAEK' A
#
# COMPACT_ATOMS: atom_id res chain seq x y z
N LEU A 1 -2.84 -3.93 11.44
CA LEU A 1 -2.20 -2.62 11.17
C LEU A 1 -1.13 -2.25 12.22
N ASN A 2 -1.28 -2.64 13.49
CA ASN A 2 -0.32 -2.35 14.58
C ASN A 2 1.04 -3.10 14.50
N HIS A 3 1.29 -3.88 13.45
CA HIS A 3 2.57 -4.58 13.22
C HIS A 3 3.34 -4.03 11.99
N MET A 4 2.77 -3.03 11.30
CA MET A 4 3.52 -2.16 10.40
C MET A 4 4.07 -1.00 11.24
N GLU A 5 4.97 -1.35 12.17
CA GLU A 5 5.66 -0.40 13.04
C GLU A 5 6.37 0.66 12.19
N ASP A 6 6.56 1.84 12.77
CA ASP A 6 6.88 3.11 12.10
C ASP A 6 8.12 3.07 11.21
N VAL A 7 8.00 2.46 10.02
CA VAL A 7 8.98 2.62 8.97
C VAL A 7 8.96 4.10 8.60
N ASN A 8 10.02 4.81 8.96
CA ASN A 8 10.25 6.18 8.55
C ASN A 8 10.63 6.18 7.06
N VAL A 9 9.66 5.84 6.21
CA VAL A 9 9.87 5.81 4.77
C VAL A 9 9.94 7.26 4.30
N THR A 10 11.17 7.72 4.12
CA THR A 10 11.50 9.09 3.69
C THR A 10 11.61 9.20 2.18
N TYR A 11 11.69 8.07 1.46
CA TYR A 11 11.81 8.04 0.01
C TYR A 11 10.46 7.84 -0.66
N ASN A 12 10.10 8.78 -1.54
CA ASN A 12 8.97 8.69 -2.45
C ASN A 12 9.49 8.43 -3.88
N PRO A 13 9.22 7.24 -4.47
CA PRO A 13 9.64 6.95 -5.84
C PRO A 13 8.73 7.55 -6.92
N TYR A 14 7.60 8.15 -6.55
CA TYR A 14 6.56 8.57 -7.50
C TYR A 14 6.55 10.08 -7.73
N SER A 15 6.42 10.46 -9.00
CA SER A 15 6.40 11.85 -9.44
C SER A 15 5.05 12.56 -9.22
N ASP A 16 3.97 11.81 -9.12
CA ASP A 16 2.58 12.28 -8.96
C ASP A 16 2.09 12.30 -7.50
N ILE A 17 2.93 11.85 -6.56
CA ILE A 17 2.61 11.81 -5.13
C ILE A 17 3.33 12.93 -4.38
N ASP A 18 2.56 13.75 -3.67
CA ASP A 18 3.08 14.86 -2.87
C ASP A 18 2.48 14.87 -1.45
N ARG A 19 3.25 15.30 -0.46
CA ARG A 19 2.80 15.30 0.96
C ARG A 19 1.64 16.26 1.22
N GLN A 20 1.54 17.36 0.48
CA GLN A 20 0.47 18.35 0.66
C GLN A 20 -0.78 17.91 -0.11
N LYS A 21 -0.63 17.54 -1.38
CA LYS A 21 -1.76 17.11 -2.23
C LYS A 21 -2.37 15.77 -1.81
N ASN A 22 -1.54 14.84 -1.33
CA ASN A 22 -1.98 13.50 -0.93
C ASN A 22 -1.89 13.31 0.59
N SER A 23 -2.06 14.38 1.39
CA SER A 23 -1.78 14.37 2.84
C SER A 23 -2.40 13.20 3.62
N TRP A 24 -3.61 12.77 3.28
CA TRP A 24 -4.30 11.65 3.93
C TRP A 24 -3.80 10.27 3.47
N SER A 25 -3.37 10.13 2.22
CA SER A 25 -2.99 8.84 1.60
C SER A 25 -1.48 8.64 1.47
N TYR A 26 -0.69 9.71 1.57
CA TYR A 26 0.75 9.71 1.31
C TYR A 26 1.46 8.61 2.09
N ASN A 27 1.28 8.58 3.42
CA ASN A 27 1.93 7.58 4.26
C ASN A 27 1.49 6.15 3.92
N ALA A 28 0.22 5.94 3.56
CA ALA A 28 -0.29 4.64 3.15
C ALA A 28 0.33 4.18 1.82
N ILE A 29 0.35 5.07 0.82
CA ILE A 29 0.94 4.83 -0.51
C ILE A 29 2.41 4.40 -0.38
N ILE A 30 3.18 5.18 0.38
CA ILE A 30 4.60 4.92 0.55
C ILE A 30 4.85 3.60 1.31
N ARG A 31 4.05 3.30 2.34
CA ARG A 31 4.15 2.02 3.06
C ARG A 31 3.79 0.82 2.19
N LEU A 32 2.68 0.90 1.44
CA LEU A 32 2.26 -0.18 0.54
C LEU A 32 3.31 -0.46 -0.54
N THR A 33 3.97 0.59 -1.03
CA THR A 33 5.09 0.47 -1.98
C THR A 33 6.31 -0.16 -1.33
N TYR A 34 6.68 0.29 -0.14
CA TYR A 34 7.82 -0.25 0.60
C TYR A 34 7.68 -1.76 0.87
N PHE A 35 6.48 -2.22 1.22
CA PHE A 35 6.19 -3.65 1.42
C PHE A 35 5.90 -4.41 0.11
N ASN A 36 6.06 -3.76 -1.04
CA ASN A 36 5.80 -4.33 -2.36
C ASN A 36 4.37 -4.90 -2.51
N ILE A 37 3.41 -4.35 -1.76
CA ILE A 37 2.00 -4.75 -1.78
C ILE A 37 1.31 -4.12 -2.99
N PHE A 38 1.56 -2.82 -3.18
CA PHE A 38 1.08 -2.05 -4.32
C PHE A 38 2.21 -1.19 -4.86
N VAL A 39 2.55 -1.38 -6.12
CA VAL A 39 3.61 -0.65 -6.82
C VAL A 39 2.97 0.07 -7.99
N GLY A 40 3.35 1.32 -8.19
CA GLY A 40 2.89 2.14 -9.30
C GLY A 40 3.39 1.65 -10.67
N GLY A 41 3.15 2.48 -11.69
CA GLY A 41 3.51 2.20 -13.06
C GLY A 41 5.02 2.26 -13.33
N PRO A 42 5.46 1.66 -14.47
CA PRO A 42 6.87 1.71 -14.90
C PRO A 42 7.33 3.12 -15.32
N ASP A 43 6.40 4.04 -15.50
CA ASP A 43 6.62 5.46 -15.79
C ASP A 43 6.99 6.29 -14.55
N GLY A 44 6.98 5.69 -13.36
CA GLY A 44 7.28 6.38 -12.11
C GLY A 44 6.09 7.18 -11.56
N THR A 45 4.86 6.82 -11.94
CA THR A 45 3.64 7.34 -11.33
C THR A 45 2.99 6.28 -10.44
N PHE A 46 2.26 6.71 -9.41
CA PHE A 46 1.44 5.81 -8.59
C PHE A 46 0.03 5.63 -9.17
N GLY A 47 -0.53 6.69 -9.77
CA GLY A 47 -1.89 6.67 -10.33
C GLY A 47 -2.97 6.71 -9.24
N ALA A 48 -2.79 7.54 -8.19
CA ALA A 48 -3.70 7.56 -7.04
C ALA A 48 -5.15 7.95 -7.39
N GLU A 49 -5.33 8.73 -8.46
CA GLU A 49 -6.64 9.18 -8.94
C GLU A 49 -7.19 8.29 -10.06
N ASP A 50 -6.44 7.27 -10.49
CA ASP A 50 -6.85 6.39 -11.57
C ASP A 50 -7.89 5.36 -11.10
N TYR A 51 -8.75 4.94 -12.03
CA TYR A 51 -9.69 3.85 -11.76
C TYR A 51 -8.95 2.53 -11.59
N THR A 52 -9.17 1.88 -10.45
CA THR A 52 -8.72 0.51 -10.23
C THR A 52 -9.70 -0.51 -10.81
N THR A 53 -9.18 -1.65 -11.26
CA THR A 53 -9.98 -2.80 -11.69
C THR A 53 -10.25 -3.73 -10.52
N ARG A 54 -11.34 -4.51 -10.61
CA ARG A 54 -11.64 -5.57 -9.62
C ARG A 54 -10.48 -6.57 -9.47
N GLY A 55 -9.75 -6.84 -10.56
CA GLY A 55 -8.58 -7.71 -10.56
C GLY A 55 -7.41 -7.12 -9.77
N GLN A 56 -7.11 -5.83 -9.95
CA GLN A 56 -6.08 -5.14 -9.16
C GLN A 56 -6.44 -5.12 -7.67
N MET A 57 -7.72 -4.88 -7.35
CA MET A 57 -8.18 -4.89 -5.96
C MET A 57 -8.11 -6.30 -5.34
N ALA A 58 -8.47 -7.35 -6.07
CA ALA A 58 -8.34 -8.72 -5.58
C ALA A 58 -6.87 -9.09 -5.30
N ALA A 59 -5.95 -8.72 -6.21
CA ALA A 59 -4.52 -8.95 -6.02
C ALA A 59 -3.95 -8.18 -4.82
N LEU A 60 -4.41 -6.95 -4.59
CA LEU A 60 -4.06 -6.17 -3.39
C LEU A 60 -4.49 -6.92 -2.11
N MET A 61 -5.74 -7.40 -2.07
CA MET A 61 -6.29 -8.11 -0.92
C MET A 61 -5.57 -9.44 -0.64
N ASP A 62 -5.18 -10.15 -1.69
CA ASP A 62 -4.38 -11.37 -1.55
C ASP A 62 -3.02 -11.07 -0.90
N ARG A 63 -2.30 -10.05 -1.40
CA ARG A 63 -0.99 -9.65 -0.86
C ARG A 63 -1.04 -9.14 0.57
N ILE A 64 -2.09 -8.38 0.93
CA ILE A 64 -2.19 -7.82 2.29
C ILE A 64 -2.48 -8.91 3.33
N THR A 65 -3.10 -10.03 2.94
CA THR A 65 -3.47 -11.12 3.85
C THR A 65 -2.28 -11.66 4.64
N VAL A 66 -1.09 -11.73 4.04
CA VAL A 66 0.16 -12.15 4.71
C VAL A 66 0.49 -11.26 5.91
N TYR A 67 0.17 -9.97 5.83
CA TYR A 67 0.41 -8.99 6.90
C TYR A 67 -0.73 -8.90 7.91
N LEU A 68 -1.92 -9.40 7.55
CA LEU A 68 -3.09 -9.48 8.46
C LEU A 68 -3.13 -10.80 9.25
N GLY A 69 -2.34 -11.79 8.84
CA GLY A 69 -2.42 -13.19 9.26
C GLY A 69 -1.85 -13.57 10.63
N SER A 70 -1.50 -12.63 11.52
CA SER A 70 -1.00 -13.01 12.86
C SER A 70 -2.08 -13.10 13.96
N SER A 71 -3.31 -12.61 13.75
CA SER A 71 -4.37 -12.68 14.79
C SER A 71 -5.74 -13.19 14.34
N LEU A 72 -5.97 -13.45 13.05
CA LEU A 72 -7.29 -13.84 12.55
C LEU A 72 -7.41 -15.34 12.22
N VAL A 73 -6.30 -16.02 11.90
CA VAL A 73 -6.33 -17.46 11.55
C VAL A 73 -6.43 -18.37 12.78
N LEU A 74 -6.15 -17.86 13.99
CA LEU A 74 -6.22 -18.64 15.24
C LEU A 74 -7.61 -18.67 15.89
N ALA A 75 -8.60 -17.95 15.35
CA ALA A 75 -9.96 -17.92 15.92
C ALA A 75 -10.87 -19.06 15.42
N GLU A 76 -10.41 -19.88 14.46
CA GLU A 76 -11.17 -21.01 13.91
C GLU A 76 -10.51 -22.38 14.16
N LYS A 77 -9.93 -22.60 15.36
CA LYS A 77 -9.55 -23.96 15.76
C LYS A 77 -9.92 -24.30 17.20
#